data_AF-A0A8J5I4R8-F1
#
_entry.id   AF-A0A8J5I4R8-F1
#
_cell.length_a   1.000
_cell.length_b   1.000
_cell.length_c   1.000
_cell.angle_alpha   90.00
_cell.angle_beta   90.00
_cell.angle_gamma   90.00
#
_symmetry.space_group_name_H-M   'P 1'
#
loop_
_entity.id
_entity.type
_entity.pdbx_description
1 polymer ?
#
loop_
_entity_poly.entity_id
_entity_poly.type
_entity_poly.pdbx_seq_one_letter_code
_entity_poly.pdbx_strand_id
1 'polypeptide(L)'
;SKEKSKTCSKYKFGNYDAPGIIYKHDKYWNARIAIPDQASVLLVSSKMDTQTPHKYAESFLKSLKGDNKNFPEIETCGVKLLASYVSSGGDLDSLDKSCLDEMPEFNLTLNDFHKIMLGGVDAYDGTFELSPGRY
;
A
#
# COMPACT_ATOMS: atom_id res chain seq x y z
N SER A 1 -2.42 -11.55 -16.25
CA SER A 1 -2.96 -12.03 -14.96
C SER A 1 -2.70 -13.53 -14.84
N LYS A 2 -2.16 -14.01 -13.71
CA LYS A 2 -1.96 -15.46 -13.43
C LYS A 2 -3.21 -16.12 -12.81
N GLU A 3 -4.37 -15.51 -13.04
CA GLU A 3 -5.65 -15.88 -12.44
C GLU A 3 -6.31 -16.96 -13.29
N LYS A 4 -6.66 -18.09 -12.67
CA LYS A 4 -7.08 -19.34 -13.35
C LYS A 4 -8.61 -19.45 -13.51
N SER A 5 -9.31 -18.36 -13.73
CA SER A 5 -10.76 -18.40 -13.91
C SER A 5 -11.17 -19.02 -15.25
N LYS A 6 -12.38 -19.61 -15.27
CA LYS A 6 -13.01 -20.11 -16.51
C LYS A 6 -13.13 -19.01 -17.57
N THR A 7 -13.34 -17.76 -17.15
CA THR A 7 -13.39 -16.60 -18.04
C THR A 7 -12.03 -16.34 -18.71
N CYS A 8 -10.94 -16.32 -17.93
CA CYS A 8 -9.58 -16.11 -18.44
C CYS A 8 -9.09 -17.24 -19.37
N SER A 9 -9.55 -18.47 -19.15
CA SER A 9 -9.14 -19.63 -19.96
C SER A 9 -9.56 -19.56 -21.45
N LYS A 10 -10.58 -18.76 -21.77
CA LYS A 10 -11.04 -18.53 -23.16
C LYS A 10 -10.05 -17.73 -24.00
N TYR A 11 -9.22 -16.92 -23.36
CA TYR A 11 -8.37 -15.93 -24.03
C TYR A 11 -6.91 -16.40 -24.22
N LYS A 12 -6.59 -17.66 -23.85
CA LYS A 12 -5.24 -18.25 -23.97
C LYS A 12 -4.11 -17.34 -23.44
N PHE A 13 -4.37 -16.54 -22.39
CA PHE A 13 -3.35 -15.70 -21.76
C PHE A 13 -2.16 -16.56 -21.29
N GLY A 14 -0.96 -16.27 -21.79
CA GLY A 14 0.27 -16.99 -21.45
C GLY A 14 0.79 -17.96 -22.52
N ASN A 15 0.04 -18.20 -23.61
CA ASN A 15 0.46 -19.04 -24.74
C ASN A 15 0.87 -18.22 -25.98
N TYR A 16 1.37 -17.00 -25.78
CA TYR A 16 1.88 -16.19 -26.89
C TYR A 16 3.34 -16.58 -27.17
N ASP A 17 3.64 -16.89 -28.43
CA ASP A 17 5.01 -17.18 -28.88
C ASP A 17 5.73 -15.86 -29.12
N ALA A 18 6.10 -15.19 -28.04
CA ALA A 18 7.10 -14.14 -28.12
C ALA A 18 8.02 -14.15 -26.91
N PRO A 19 9.25 -13.64 -27.10
CA PRO A 19 10.22 -13.57 -26.01
C PRO A 19 9.62 -12.75 -24.87
N GLY A 20 9.66 -13.32 -23.66
CA GLY A 20 9.28 -12.58 -22.47
C GLY A 20 10.12 -11.30 -22.35
N ILE A 21 9.52 -10.22 -21.87
CA ILE A 21 10.26 -9.02 -21.46
C ILE A 21 11.01 -9.39 -20.17
N ILE A 22 12.18 -10.00 -20.33
CA ILE A 22 13.03 -10.45 -19.24
C ILE A 22 14.15 -9.42 -19.09
N TYR A 23 14.07 -8.63 -18.02
CA TYR A 23 15.16 -7.73 -17.66
C TYR A 23 16.34 -8.54 -17.11
N LYS A 24 17.54 -8.30 -17.67
CA LYS A 24 18.77 -8.84 -17.10
C LYS A 24 18.99 -8.19 -15.74
N HIS A 25 19.04 -9.01 -14.69
CA HIS A 25 19.30 -8.52 -13.33
C HIS A 25 20.65 -7.82 -13.29
N ASP A 26 20.66 -6.59 -12.79
CA ASP A 26 21.87 -5.83 -12.54
C ASP A 26 22.36 -6.06 -11.09
N LYS A 27 23.40 -5.34 -10.70
CA LYS A 27 23.96 -5.39 -9.35
C LYS A 27 23.03 -4.86 -8.25
N TYR A 28 21.93 -4.21 -8.61
CA TYR A 28 20.95 -3.65 -7.69
C TYR A 28 19.69 -4.53 -7.57
N TRP A 29 19.54 -5.52 -8.46
CA TRP A 29 18.48 -6.50 -8.38
C TRP A 29 18.46 -7.20 -7.01
N ASN A 30 17.31 -7.18 -6.33
CA ASN A 30 17.12 -7.71 -4.98
C ASN A 30 18.09 -7.16 -3.90
N ALA A 31 18.81 -6.08 -4.20
CA ALA A 31 19.64 -5.42 -3.21
C ALA A 31 18.77 -4.59 -2.26
N ARG A 32 18.91 -4.83 -0.95
CA ARG A 32 18.27 -3.99 0.07
C ARG A 32 19.03 -2.69 0.19
N ILE A 33 18.33 -1.57 0.04
CA ILE A 33 18.87 -0.22 0.21
C ILE A 33 19.21 0.00 1.68
N ALA A 34 20.43 0.43 1.96
CA ALA A 34 20.84 0.87 3.29
C ALA A 34 20.61 2.38 3.42
N ILE A 35 19.97 2.78 4.52
CA ILE A 35 19.80 4.18 4.88
C ILE A 35 21.16 4.67 5.38
N PRO A 36 21.77 5.68 4.73
CA PRO A 36 23.01 6.26 5.22
C PRO A 36 22.83 6.87 6.61
N ASP A 37 23.86 6.84 7.45
CA ASP A 37 23.77 7.29 8.86
C ASP A 37 23.32 8.74 8.99
N GLN A 38 23.66 9.60 8.02
CA GLN A 38 23.27 11.01 7.98
C GLN A 38 21.87 11.27 7.38
N ALA A 39 21.10 10.23 7.05
CA ALA A 39 19.80 10.36 6.40
C ALA A 39 18.70 9.68 7.22
N SER A 40 17.49 10.21 7.08
CA SER A 40 16.27 9.58 7.57
C SER A 40 15.29 9.38 6.41
N VAL A 41 14.38 8.42 6.57
CA VAL A 41 13.37 8.10 5.56
C VAL A 41 11.99 8.22 6.17
N LEU A 42 11.20 9.15 5.67
CA LEU A 42 9.76 9.19 5.93
C LEU A 42 9.03 8.56 4.74
N LEU A 43 8.41 7.40 4.96
CA LEU A 43 7.52 6.78 3.97
C LEU A 43 6.08 7.11 4.34
N VAL A 44 5.26 7.48 3.37
CA VAL A 44 3.87 7.85 3.63
C VAL A 44 2.96 7.06 2.72
N SER A 45 1.92 6.45 3.27
CA SER A 45 0.95 5.65 2.51
C SER A 45 -0.45 5.78 3.11
N SER A 46 -1.46 5.85 2.26
CA SER A 46 -2.86 5.77 2.68
C SER A 46 -3.35 4.32 2.64
N LYS A 47 -4.15 3.93 3.64
CA LYS A 47 -4.87 2.65 3.62
C LYS A 47 -5.94 2.58 2.52
N MET A 48 -6.41 3.74 2.05
CA MET A 48 -7.43 3.83 0.98
C MET A 48 -6.82 3.94 -0.42
N ASP A 49 -5.50 3.80 -0.55
CA ASP A 49 -4.84 3.76 -1.85
C ASP A 49 -4.98 2.38 -2.51
N THR A 50 -6.02 2.23 -3.33
CA THR A 50 -6.29 0.98 -4.08
C THR A 50 -5.29 0.75 -5.22
N GLN A 51 -4.59 1.79 -5.68
CA GLN A 51 -3.55 1.67 -6.71
C GLN A 51 -2.23 1.20 -6.12
N THR A 52 -1.92 1.64 -4.90
CA THR A 52 -0.72 1.28 -4.14
C THR A 52 -1.08 0.73 -2.76
N PRO A 53 -1.54 -0.55 -2.68
CA PRO A 53 -2.00 -1.13 -1.42
C PRO A 53 -0.98 -1.01 -0.28
N HIS A 54 -1.46 -0.60 0.89
CA HIS A 54 -0.66 -0.27 2.08
C HIS A 54 0.36 -1.34 2.48
N LYS A 55 0.02 -2.62 2.31
CA LYS A 55 0.92 -3.77 2.55
C LYS A 55 2.25 -3.68 1.79
N TYR A 56 2.26 -3.07 0.61
CA TYR A 56 3.48 -2.90 -0.18
C TYR A 56 4.37 -1.79 0.37
N ALA A 57 3.79 -0.74 0.93
CA ALA A 57 4.53 0.31 1.62
C ALA A 57 5.19 -0.24 2.90
N GLU A 58 4.47 -1.04 3.69
CA GLU A 58 5.08 -1.73 4.83
C GLU A 58 6.24 -2.64 4.43
N SER A 59 6.03 -3.46 3.39
CA SER A 59 7.05 -4.37 2.87
C SER A 59 8.28 -3.61 2.38
N PHE A 60 8.06 -2.48 1.69
CA PHE A 60 9.12 -1.59 1.24
C PHE A 60 9.92 -1.02 2.42
N LEU A 61 9.26 -0.46 3.43
CA LEU A 61 9.93 0.08 4.62
C LEU A 61 10.72 -0.99 5.38
N LYS A 62 10.17 -2.20 5.53
CA LYS A 62 10.83 -3.35 6.16
C LYS A 62 12.06 -3.82 5.36
N SER A 63 12.04 -3.62 4.04
CA SER A 63 13.16 -4.01 3.17
C SER A 63 14.39 -3.09 3.33
N LEU A 64 14.20 -1.84 3.76
CA LEU A 64 15.29 -0.89 4.01
C LEU A 64 16.14 -1.33 5.21
N LYS A 65 17.46 -1.27 5.08
CA LYS A 65 18.39 -1.51 6.19
C LYS A 65 18.65 -0.20 6.94
N GLY A 66 18.48 -0.22 8.26
CA GLY A 66 18.63 0.95 9.13
C GLY A 66 17.33 1.31 9.85
N ASP A 67 17.47 1.98 10.98
CA ASP A 67 16.38 2.28 11.92
C ASP A 67 15.86 3.72 11.82
N ASN A 68 16.57 4.60 11.10
CA ASN A 68 16.18 5.99 10.85
C ASN A 68 15.04 6.09 9.81
N LYS A 69 13.90 5.46 10.10
CA LYS A 69 12.74 5.44 9.22
C LYS A 69 11.42 5.43 9.97
N ASN A 70 10.41 6.12 9.42
CA ASN A 70 9.08 6.19 10.01
C ASN A 70 7.95 6.09 8.97
N PHE A 71 6.74 5.69 9.39
CA PHE A 71 5.61 5.40 8.51
C PHE A 71 4.25 5.85 9.09
N PRO A 72 3.83 7.11 8.85
CA PRO A 72 2.51 7.59 9.24
C PRO A 72 1.44 7.43 8.15
N GLU A 73 0.17 7.33 8.56
CA GLU A 73 -1.01 7.27 7.69
C GLU A 73 -1.40 8.66 7.16
N ILE A 74 -1.91 8.73 5.91
CA ILE A 74 -2.26 10.00 5.25
C ILE A 74 -3.75 10.35 5.43
N GLU A 75 -4.00 11.32 6.30
CA GLU A 75 -5.05 12.33 6.18
C GLU A 75 -4.43 13.74 6.31
N THR A 76 -5.20 14.78 6.65
CA THR A 76 -4.67 16.12 7.03
C THR A 76 -3.51 16.02 8.04
N CYS A 77 -3.51 15.01 8.89
CA CYS A 77 -2.41 14.67 9.79
C CYS A 77 -1.11 14.27 9.05
N GLY A 78 -1.19 13.50 7.97
CA GLY A 78 -0.03 13.12 7.16
C GLY A 78 0.72 14.33 6.59
N VAL A 79 -0.02 15.39 6.21
CA VAL A 79 0.57 16.67 5.76
C VAL A 79 1.22 17.44 6.92
N LYS A 80 0.60 17.46 8.11
CA LYS A 80 1.19 18.07 9.33
C LYS A 80 2.49 17.35 9.72
N LEU A 81 2.51 16.03 9.68
CA LEU A 81 3.70 15.21 9.94
C LEU A 81 4.81 15.46 8.92
N LEU A 82 4.47 15.56 7.63
CA LEU A 82 5.44 15.92 6.60
C LEU A 82 6.03 17.32 6.83
N ALA A 83 5.19 18.29 7.18
CA ALA A 83 5.64 19.64 7.51
C ALA A 83 6.56 19.65 8.74
N SER A 84 6.23 18.87 9.78
CA SER A 84 7.08 18.69 10.97
C SER A 84 8.43 18.07 10.61
N TYR A 85 8.43 16.99 9.83
CA TYR A 85 9.65 16.31 9.36
C TYR A 85 10.61 17.25 8.61
N VAL A 86 10.07 18.05 7.69
CA VAL A 86 10.88 19.03 6.94
C VAL A 86 11.41 20.12 7.86
N SER A 87 10.57 20.61 8.78
CA SER A 87 10.93 21.68 9.72
C SER A 87 11.96 21.24 10.77
N SER A 88 11.99 19.95 11.12
CA SER A 88 12.98 19.37 12.03
C SER A 88 14.28 18.92 11.35
N GLY A 89 14.45 19.20 10.05
CA GLY A 89 15.63 18.75 9.31
C GLY A 89 15.71 17.23 9.17
N GLY A 90 14.56 16.55 9.22
CA GLY A 90 14.45 15.10 9.11
C GLY A 90 14.71 14.35 10.42
N ASP A 91 14.83 15.04 11.55
CA ASP A 91 14.89 14.38 12.85
C ASP A 91 13.52 13.75 13.20
N LEU A 92 13.54 12.45 13.46
CA LEU A 92 12.35 11.63 13.69
C LEU A 92 11.88 11.69 15.15
N ASP A 93 12.78 11.99 16.07
CA ASP A 93 12.46 12.10 17.51
C ASP A 93 11.73 13.41 17.82
N SER A 94 11.94 14.44 16.99
CA SER A 94 11.25 15.73 17.07
C SER A 94 9.97 15.84 16.23
N LEU A 95 9.51 14.73 15.64
CA LEU A 95 8.23 14.72 14.91
C LEU A 95 7.06 15.06 15.83
N ASP A 96 6.30 16.07 15.44
CA ASP A 96 5.00 16.37 16.04
C ASP A 96 3.98 15.33 15.58
N LYS A 97 3.71 14.38 16.47
CA LYS A 97 2.76 13.27 16.28
C LYS A 97 1.39 13.55 16.89
N SER A 98 1.15 14.75 17.42
CA SER A 98 -0.10 15.11 18.11
C SER A 98 -1.35 14.88 17.26
N CYS A 99 -1.26 15.07 15.94
CA CYS A 99 -2.38 14.85 15.04
C CYS A 99 -2.78 13.37 14.89
N LEU A 100 -1.93 12.41 15.27
CA LEU A 100 -2.27 10.98 15.21
C LEU A 100 -3.36 10.64 16.22
N ASP A 101 -3.36 11.29 17.38
CA ASP A 101 -4.37 11.09 18.42
C ASP A 101 -5.73 11.72 18.04
N GLU A 102 -5.75 12.66 17.09
CA GLU A 102 -6.95 13.31 16.56
C GLU A 102 -7.60 12.52 15.42
N MET A 103 -6.89 11.53 14.84
CA MET A 103 -7.42 10.78 13.71
C MET A 103 -8.57 9.89 14.16
N PRO A 104 -9.73 9.93 13.49
CA PRO A 104 -10.84 9.07 13.83
C PRO A 104 -10.45 7.61 13.67
N GLU A 105 -10.96 6.74 14.54
CA GLU A 105 -10.83 5.30 14.32
C GLU A 105 -11.35 4.94 12.94
N PHE A 106 -10.54 4.21 12.18
CA PHE A 106 -10.87 3.78 10.85
C PHE A 106 -12.07 2.83 10.90
N ASN A 107 -13.25 3.34 10.54
CA ASN A 107 -14.50 2.60 10.56
C ASN A 107 -14.97 2.31 9.14
N LEU A 108 -14.72 1.08 8.68
CA LEU A 108 -15.17 0.57 7.38
C LEU A 108 -16.52 -0.12 7.42
N THR A 109 -17.35 0.12 8.44
CA THR A 109 -18.68 -0.51 8.49
C THR A 109 -19.50 -0.06 7.28
N LEU A 110 -19.61 -0.93 6.29
CA LEU A 110 -20.34 -0.65 5.06
C LEU A 110 -21.84 -0.63 5.37
N ASN A 111 -22.53 0.42 4.93
CA ASN A 111 -24.00 0.37 4.87
C ASN A 111 -24.43 -0.57 3.72
N ASP A 112 -25.71 -0.95 3.70
CA ASP A 112 -26.20 -1.94 2.73
C ASP A 112 -26.00 -1.52 1.28
N PHE A 113 -26.08 -0.22 0.98
CA PHE A 113 -25.78 0.31 -0.35
C PHE A 113 -24.32 0.07 -0.75
N HIS A 114 -23.37 0.35 0.15
CA HIS A 114 -21.95 0.14 -0.12
C HIS A 114 -21.58 -1.35 -0.21
N LYS A 115 -22.22 -2.22 0.58
CA LYS A 115 -22.05 -3.68 0.45
C LYS A 115 -22.45 -4.19 -0.93
N ILE A 116 -23.59 -3.70 -1.44
CA ILE A 116 -24.08 -4.06 -2.77
C ILE A 116 -23.13 -3.57 -3.85
N MET A 117 -22.61 -2.34 -3.74
CA MET A 117 -21.71 -1.75 -4.72
C MET A 117 -20.32 -2.41 -4.73
N LEU A 118 -19.82 -2.81 -3.55
CA LEU A 118 -18.46 -3.36 -3.39
C LEU A 118 -18.43 -4.89 -3.45
N GLY A 119 -19.58 -5.56 -3.42
CA GLY A 119 -19.70 -7.01 -3.60
C GLY A 119 -19.21 -7.84 -2.41
N GLY A 120 -19.23 -7.26 -1.21
CA GLY A 120 -18.77 -7.88 0.03
C GLY A 120 -19.17 -7.07 1.26
N VAL A 121 -19.05 -7.67 2.45
CA VAL A 121 -19.25 -7.00 3.74
C VAL A 121 -18.03 -6.20 4.20
N ASP A 122 -16.86 -6.51 3.62
CA ASP A 122 -15.59 -5.82 3.77
C ASP A 122 -14.97 -5.67 2.37
N ALA A 123 -14.47 -4.47 2.04
CA ALA A 123 -13.88 -4.19 0.74
C ALA A 123 -12.44 -4.73 0.59
N TYR A 124 -11.82 -5.18 1.69
CA TYR A 124 -10.39 -5.47 1.74
C TYR A 124 -10.04 -6.89 2.22
N ASP A 125 -11.02 -7.71 2.59
CA ASP A 125 -10.81 -9.10 3.02
C ASP A 125 -10.54 -10.06 1.83
N GLY A 126 -10.80 -9.60 0.61
CA GLY A 126 -10.65 -10.39 -0.62
C GLY A 126 -11.73 -11.46 -0.81
N THR A 127 -12.81 -11.43 -0.03
CA THR A 127 -13.95 -12.34 -0.16
C THR A 127 -15.08 -11.64 -0.90
N PHE A 128 -15.52 -12.25 -2.01
CA PHE A 128 -16.68 -11.77 -2.76
C PHE A 128 -17.89 -12.58 -2.33
N GLU A 129 -18.85 -11.93 -1.70
CA GLU A 129 -20.16 -12.54 -1.49
C GLU A 129 -21.03 -12.23 -2.70
N LEU A 130 -21.20 -13.24 -3.56
CA LEU A 130 -22.20 -13.17 -4.62
C LEU A 130 -23.57 -13.05 -3.95
N SER A 131 -24.21 -11.89 -4.10
CA SER A 131 -25.62 -11.72 -3.77
C SER A 131 -26.43 -12.85 -4.43
N PRO A 132 -27.21 -13.63 -3.67
CA PRO A 132 -28.11 -14.61 -4.25
C PRO A 132 -29.25 -13.84 -4.93
N GLY A 133 -29.13 -13.71 -6.26
CA GLY A 133 -30.24 -13.30 -7.13
C GLY A 133 -30.31 -11.82 -7.45
N ARG A 134 -29.78 -11.47 -8.63
CA ARG A 134 -30.50 -10.68 -9.64
C ARG A 134 -29.87 -10.93 -11.02
N TYR A 135 -30.23 -12.08 -11.59
CA TYR A 135 -30.54 -12.29 -13.00
C TYR A 135 -31.73 -13.26 -13.07
#